data_AF-A0A847DQK6-F1
#
_entry.id   AF-A0A847DQK6-F1
#
_cell.length_a   1.000
_cell.length_b   1.000
_cell.length_c   1.000
_cell.angle_alpha   90.00
_cell.angle_beta   90.00
_cell.angle_gamma   90.00
#
_symmetry.space_group_name_H-M   'P 1'
#
loop_
_entity.id
_entity.type
_entity.pdbx_description
1 polymer ?
#
loop_
_entity_poly.entity_id
_entity_poly.type
_entity_poly.pdbx_seq_one_letter_code
_entity_poly.pdbx_strand_id
1 'polypeptide(L)'
;MIRLRLLLSLFVAVLFCCSGSLVAKEVTVENSGVYLTVNVTPETILRGEPVWLSIKVFNQNGLKMQDFSSRFNFPEGGDVNVTIRKKGELPFRYTAGEEARLFIEERHSIMLGQGFTRDMMIMYDDKTENGLVFDKAGYYNLRAEVKVFLPKNDQMLVADTGLMTIRVLAPSIGEKKSLDMLSGKELVRSLQTGNAETSEVAHAFQNYMDAYPNGPLAPLCSIALLGSYMTATPPENDRAMHEGLNFLLRWPNHKRSSEVIFMLAGIAAQKGDMDMARAWFFYLQDTDPTCPYINKDNTVAYGLFYGCVPKGQTRRWYQYTKPWDFSAAIRQ
;
A
#
# COMPACT_ATOMS: atom_id res chain seq x y z
N MET A 1 38.25 -17.61 33.93
CA MET A 1 36.85 -17.11 33.93
C MET A 1 36.73 -15.65 33.47
N ILE A 2 37.50 -15.21 32.45
CA ILE A 2 37.42 -13.85 31.88
C ILE A 2 37.72 -13.96 30.37
N ARG A 3 36.92 -14.74 29.62
CA ARG A 3 37.02 -14.82 28.14
C ARG A 3 35.69 -15.15 27.44
N LEU A 4 34.55 -14.89 28.09
CA LEU A 4 33.21 -15.19 27.53
C LEU A 4 32.26 -13.98 27.51
N ARG A 5 32.75 -12.76 27.80
CA ARG A 5 31.91 -11.55 27.84
C ARG A 5 32.18 -10.52 26.73
N LEU A 6 33.17 -10.76 25.87
CA LEU A 6 33.52 -9.83 24.76
C LEU A 6 32.99 -10.27 23.39
N LEU A 7 32.41 -11.47 23.28
CA LEU A 7 31.77 -11.97 22.05
C LEU A 7 30.26 -11.71 22.00
N LEU A 8 29.62 -11.40 23.13
CA LEU A 8 28.18 -11.12 23.19
C LEU A 8 27.83 -9.65 22.92
N SER A 9 28.79 -8.75 23.06
CA SER A 9 28.61 -7.31 22.79
C SER A 9 28.96 -6.91 21.34
N LEU A 10 29.49 -7.84 20.53
CA LEU A 10 29.78 -7.62 19.11
C LEU A 10 28.72 -8.23 18.17
N PHE A 11 27.81 -9.07 18.69
CA PHE A 11 26.79 -9.77 17.90
C PHE A 11 25.39 -9.14 17.94
N VAL A 12 25.23 -8.01 18.64
CA VAL A 12 23.99 -7.19 18.59
C VAL A 12 24.14 -6.00 17.61
N ALA A 13 25.32 -5.81 17.03
CA ALA A 13 25.61 -4.80 16.00
C ALA A 13 25.68 -5.37 14.58
N VAL A 14 25.15 -6.58 14.36
CA VAL A 14 25.08 -7.22 13.04
C VAL A 14 23.63 -7.19 12.54
N LEU A 15 23.39 -6.29 11.60
CA LEU A 15 22.31 -6.33 10.60
C LEU A 15 20.87 -6.18 11.12
N PHE A 16 20.62 -5.14 11.91
CA PHE A 16 19.45 -4.28 11.63
C PHE A 16 19.85 -3.29 10.52
N CYS A 17 20.16 -3.80 9.31
CA CYS A 17 19.90 -3.04 8.09
C CYS A 17 18.39 -3.07 7.85
N CYS A 18 17.62 -2.58 8.82
CA CYS A 18 16.32 -2.05 8.51
C CYS A 18 16.61 -0.83 7.64
N SER A 19 16.34 -0.98 6.36
CA SER A 19 15.85 0.09 5.50
C SER A 19 14.60 0.69 6.16
N GLY A 20 14.80 1.37 7.29
CA GLY A 20 13.86 2.35 7.78
C GLY A 20 13.87 3.43 6.73
N SER A 21 12.98 3.31 5.74
CA SER A 21 12.69 4.39 4.81
C SER A 21 12.45 5.63 5.65
N LEU A 22 13.42 6.54 5.65
CA LEU A 22 13.35 7.77 6.44
C LEU A 22 12.08 8.49 6.03
N VAL A 23 11.25 8.76 7.04
CA VAL A 23 10.00 9.49 6.88
C VAL A 23 10.36 10.89 6.38
N ALA A 24 9.90 11.25 5.18
CA ALA A 24 10.16 12.57 4.61
C ALA A 24 9.40 13.64 5.40
N LYS A 25 8.17 13.31 5.78
CA LYS A 25 7.33 14.17 6.62
C LYS A 25 6.23 13.36 7.27
N GLU A 26 5.95 13.64 8.54
CA GLU A 26 4.74 13.22 9.21
C GLU A 26 4.05 14.46 9.82
N VAL A 27 2.74 14.55 9.66
CA VAL A 27 1.90 15.58 10.28
C VAL A 27 0.71 14.89 10.90
N THR A 28 0.43 15.21 12.16
CA THR A 28 -0.77 14.74 12.86
C THR A 28 -1.58 15.94 13.31
N VAL A 29 -2.87 15.93 12.99
CA VAL A 29 -3.86 16.89 13.47
C VAL A 29 -4.93 16.16 14.27
N GLU A 30 -5.49 16.83 15.26
CA GLU A 30 -6.46 16.26 16.19
C GLU A 30 -7.67 17.16 16.34
N ASN A 31 -8.84 16.54 16.43
CA ASN A 31 -10.07 17.20 16.80
C ASN A 31 -10.99 16.21 17.51
N SER A 32 -11.43 16.56 18.71
CA SER A 32 -12.39 15.77 19.49
C SER A 32 -11.93 14.32 19.71
N GLY A 33 -10.62 14.11 19.85
CA GLY A 33 -9.96 12.80 19.98
C GLY A 33 -9.98 11.93 18.73
N VAL A 34 -10.21 12.55 17.56
CA VAL A 34 -9.98 11.97 16.24
C VAL A 34 -8.65 12.49 15.72
N TYR A 35 -7.75 11.58 15.36
CA TYR A 35 -6.43 11.89 14.86
C TYR A 35 -6.38 11.61 13.37
N LEU A 36 -5.94 12.58 12.58
CA LEU A 36 -5.56 12.40 11.18
C LEU A 36 -4.04 12.56 11.08
N THR A 37 -3.36 11.47 10.78
CA THR A 37 -1.92 11.43 10.53
C THR A 37 -1.66 11.24 9.04
N VAL A 38 -0.85 12.11 8.46
CA VAL A 38 -0.41 12.02 7.06
C VAL A 38 1.10 11.88 7.05
N ASN A 39 1.60 10.84 6.39
CA ASN A 39 3.01 10.54 6.27
C ASN A 39 3.41 10.38 4.80
N VAL A 40 4.52 11.01 4.39
CA VAL A 40 5.12 10.84 3.07
C VAL A 40 6.47 10.13 3.18
N THR A 41 6.64 9.03 2.44
CA THR A 41 7.84 8.20 2.47
C THR A 41 8.18 7.59 1.09
N PRO A 42 9.45 7.39 0.73
CA PRO A 42 10.65 7.87 1.42
C PRO A 42 11.03 9.30 0.97
N GLU A 43 11.98 9.92 1.67
CA GLU A 43 12.55 11.22 1.28
C GLU A 43 13.52 11.16 0.08
N THR A 44 14.08 9.98 -0.18
CA THR A 44 15.02 9.72 -1.26
C THR A 44 14.58 8.48 -2.03
N ILE A 45 14.51 8.59 -3.35
CA ILE A 45 14.11 7.53 -4.26
C ILE A 45 15.12 7.41 -5.40
N LEU A 46 15.27 6.20 -5.97
CA LEU A 46 15.81 6.05 -7.32
C LEU A 46 14.77 6.54 -8.34
N ARG A 47 15.21 7.11 -9.46
CA ARG A 47 14.31 7.49 -10.56
C ARG A 47 13.39 6.33 -10.92
N GLY A 48 12.08 6.55 -10.89
CA GLY A 48 11.08 5.53 -11.22
C GLY A 48 10.52 4.75 -10.03
N GLU A 49 11.10 4.89 -8.84
CA GLU A 49 10.47 4.38 -7.62
C GLU A 49 9.31 5.29 -7.17
N PRO A 50 8.31 4.74 -6.46
CA PRO A 50 7.20 5.51 -5.95
C PRO A 50 7.56 6.32 -4.71
N VAL A 51 6.83 7.42 -4.52
CA VAL A 51 6.62 8.02 -3.20
C VAL A 51 5.25 7.58 -2.67
N TRP A 52 5.19 7.23 -1.40
CA TRP A 52 3.97 6.80 -0.72
C TRP A 52 3.44 7.90 0.18
N LEU A 53 2.14 8.19 0.06
CA LEU A 53 1.36 9.01 0.96
C LEU A 53 0.49 8.08 1.82
N SER A 54 0.84 7.93 3.09
CA SER A 54 0.07 7.14 4.06
C SER A 54 -0.86 8.07 4.84
N ILE A 55 -2.16 7.78 4.79
CA ILE A 55 -3.21 8.52 5.48
C ILE A 55 -3.76 7.62 6.57
N LYS A 56 -3.66 8.04 7.82
CA LYS A 56 -4.16 7.30 8.97
C LYS A 56 -5.17 8.12 9.74
N VAL A 57 -6.33 7.53 9.99
CA VAL A 57 -7.36 8.11 10.85
C VAL A 57 -7.50 7.20 12.06
N PHE A 58 -7.39 7.74 13.28
CA PHE A 58 -7.52 6.98 14.52
C PHE A 58 -8.51 7.65 15.47
N ASN A 59 -9.40 6.87 16.07
CA ASN A 59 -10.40 7.37 17.01
C ASN A 59 -10.04 6.97 18.44
N GLN A 60 -9.59 7.93 19.26
CA GLN A 60 -9.32 7.72 20.70
C GLN A 60 -10.46 8.15 21.60
N ASN A 61 -11.50 8.81 21.08
CA ASN A 61 -12.59 9.29 21.90
C ASN A 61 -13.75 8.30 21.93
N GLY A 62 -14.47 8.26 23.05
CA GLY A 62 -15.70 7.46 23.23
C GLY A 62 -16.85 7.90 22.32
N LEU A 63 -16.63 8.92 21.49
CA LEU A 63 -17.49 9.25 20.37
C LEU A 63 -17.50 8.06 19.42
N LYS A 64 -18.60 7.30 19.41
CA LYS A 64 -18.95 6.47 18.25
C LYS A 64 -19.00 7.40 17.03
N MET A 65 -17.90 7.46 16.29
CA MET A 65 -17.88 8.06 14.96
C MET A 65 -18.49 7.03 14.04
N GLN A 66 -19.82 7.07 13.94
CA GLN A 66 -20.52 6.13 13.10
C GLN A 66 -20.29 6.42 11.63
N ASP A 67 -19.99 7.64 11.21
CA ASP A 67 -19.65 7.93 9.82
C ASP A 67 -18.72 9.14 9.81
N PHE A 68 -17.45 8.97 9.45
CA PHE A 68 -16.71 10.05 8.81
C PHE A 68 -16.76 9.81 7.31
N SER A 69 -16.59 10.87 6.53
CA SER A 69 -16.58 10.72 5.07
C SER A 69 -15.36 11.32 4.43
N SER A 70 -14.96 10.66 3.35
CA SER A 70 -13.75 11.00 2.60
C SER A 70 -13.85 10.48 1.17
N ARG A 71 -13.16 11.15 0.26
CA ARG A 71 -12.93 10.78 -1.13
C ARG A 71 -11.42 10.76 -1.29
N PHE A 72 -10.76 9.74 -0.74
CA PHE A 72 -9.30 9.60 -0.74
C PHE A 72 -8.76 9.27 -2.15
N ASN A 73 -8.99 10.18 -3.10
CA ASN A 73 -8.61 10.09 -4.49
C ASN A 73 -7.80 11.34 -4.85
N PHE A 74 -6.80 11.19 -5.72
CA PHE A 74 -5.98 12.30 -6.23
C PHE A 74 -6.67 13.29 -7.21
N PRO A 75 -7.68 12.94 -8.03
CA PRO A 75 -8.27 13.86 -9.00
C PRO A 75 -8.95 15.09 -8.39
N GLU A 76 -9.31 16.03 -9.28
CA GLU A 76 -9.89 17.32 -8.90
C GLU A 76 -11.19 17.16 -8.10
N GLY A 77 -11.31 17.90 -7.00
CA GLY A 77 -12.45 17.81 -6.09
C GLY A 77 -12.36 16.69 -5.06
N GLY A 78 -11.36 15.80 -5.11
CA GLY A 78 -11.07 14.83 -4.05
C GLY A 78 -10.58 15.47 -2.74
N ASP A 79 -10.52 14.68 -1.67
CA ASP A 79 -10.10 15.14 -0.34
C ASP A 79 -8.58 15.06 -0.15
N VAL A 80 -7.86 14.55 -1.15
CA VAL A 80 -6.41 14.52 -1.21
C VAL A 80 -5.93 15.44 -2.33
N ASN A 81 -5.11 16.42 -1.97
CA ASN A 81 -4.48 17.33 -2.92
C ASN A 81 -2.96 17.23 -2.77
N VAL A 82 -2.30 16.75 -3.83
CA VAL A 82 -0.84 16.69 -3.88
C VAL A 82 -0.36 17.67 -4.94
N THR A 83 0.52 18.59 -4.53
CA THR A 83 1.20 19.53 -5.43
C THR A 83 2.67 19.13 -5.53
N ILE A 84 3.16 18.99 -6.75
CA ILE A 84 4.55 18.63 -7.04
C ILE A 84 5.18 19.75 -7.84
N ARG A 85 6.42 20.10 -7.51
CA ARG A 85 7.21 21.08 -8.22
C ARG A 85 8.63 20.57 -8.43
N LYS A 86 9.03 20.46 -9.68
CA LYS A 86 10.42 20.23 -10.04
C LYS A 86 11.20 21.55 -10.04
N LYS A 87 12.47 21.51 -9.64
CA LYS A 87 13.33 22.71 -9.65
C LYS A 87 13.40 23.30 -11.07
N GLY A 88 13.02 24.57 -11.19
CA GLY A 88 13.00 25.29 -12.47
C GLY A 88 11.67 25.20 -13.23
N GLU A 89 10.69 24.43 -12.71
CA GLU A 89 9.37 24.27 -13.32
C GLU A 89 8.28 24.89 -12.40
N LEU A 90 7.11 25.16 -12.98
CA LEU A 90 5.94 25.58 -12.23
C LEU A 90 5.36 24.39 -11.43
N PRO A 91 4.82 24.62 -10.23
CA PRO A 91 4.12 23.58 -9.50
C PRO A 91 2.90 23.11 -10.29
N PHE A 92 2.62 21.81 -10.25
CA PHE A 92 1.41 21.21 -10.80
C PHE A 92 0.72 20.37 -9.74
N ARG A 93 -0.60 20.22 -9.87
CA ARG A 93 -1.38 19.29 -9.06
C ARG A 93 -1.25 17.89 -9.64
N TYR A 94 -0.88 16.95 -8.80
CA TYR A 94 -0.82 15.53 -9.11
C TYR A 94 -2.23 14.93 -9.11
N THR A 95 -2.59 14.25 -10.20
CA THR A 95 -3.93 13.66 -10.38
C THR A 95 -3.89 12.16 -10.63
N ALA A 96 -2.71 11.53 -10.59
CA ALA A 96 -2.55 10.11 -10.94
C ALA A 96 -3.05 9.73 -12.35
N GLY A 97 -3.13 10.69 -13.28
CA GLY A 97 -3.72 10.49 -14.60
C GLY A 97 -5.23 10.23 -14.59
N GLU A 98 -5.90 10.50 -13.47
CA GLU A 98 -7.36 10.39 -13.36
C GLU A 98 -8.05 11.71 -13.78
N GLU A 99 -9.13 11.57 -14.53
CA GLU A 99 -10.01 12.69 -14.90
C GLU A 99 -10.93 13.09 -13.74
N ALA A 100 -11.38 14.34 -13.74
CA ALA A 100 -12.40 14.81 -12.82
C ALA A 100 -13.72 14.03 -13.05
N ARG A 101 -14.12 13.23 -12.06
CA ARG A 101 -15.37 12.47 -12.08
C ARG A 101 -16.28 12.90 -10.94
N LEU A 102 -17.57 12.61 -11.03
CA LEU A 102 -18.48 12.69 -9.89
C LEU A 102 -18.09 11.59 -8.90
N PHE A 103 -17.32 11.94 -7.87
CA PHE A 103 -16.86 10.98 -6.87
C PHE A 103 -17.99 10.58 -5.93
N ILE A 104 -18.11 9.26 -5.71
CA ILE A 104 -18.95 8.73 -4.64
C ILE A 104 -18.23 9.01 -3.33
N GLU A 105 -18.92 9.64 -2.39
CA GLU A 105 -18.45 9.80 -1.01
C GLU A 105 -18.24 8.41 -0.39
N GLU A 106 -17.02 8.10 0.07
CA GLU A 106 -16.80 6.91 0.89
C GLU A 106 -17.11 7.27 2.35
N ARG A 107 -18.02 6.52 2.97
CA ARG A 107 -18.31 6.62 4.39
C ARG A 107 -17.63 5.48 5.11
N HIS A 108 -16.96 5.83 6.21
CA HIS A 108 -16.18 4.91 7.00
C HIS A 108 -16.62 5.03 8.46
N SER A 109 -16.95 3.90 9.09
CA SER A 109 -17.23 3.85 10.52
C SER A 109 -15.96 3.43 11.30
N ILE A 110 -15.47 4.27 12.21
CA ILE A 110 -14.36 3.94 13.11
C ILE A 110 -14.83 4.01 14.57
N MET A 111 -14.85 2.86 15.25
CA MET A 111 -15.21 2.80 16.67
C MET A 111 -14.08 3.31 17.57
N LEU A 112 -14.40 3.54 18.85
CA LEU A 112 -13.40 3.86 19.86
C LEU A 112 -12.26 2.83 19.83
N GLY A 113 -11.02 3.31 19.77
CA GLY A 113 -9.80 2.50 19.74
C GLY A 113 -9.48 1.88 18.39
N GLN A 114 -10.23 2.19 17.33
CA GLN A 114 -9.97 1.71 15.97
C GLN A 114 -9.30 2.80 15.11
N GLY A 115 -8.68 2.36 14.02
CA GLY A 115 -8.15 3.24 12.99
C GLY A 115 -8.32 2.69 11.59
N PHE A 116 -8.07 3.56 10.62
CA PHE A 116 -8.10 3.29 9.19
C PHE A 116 -6.80 3.83 8.59
N THR A 117 -6.16 3.04 7.73
CA THR A 117 -4.97 3.44 6.97
C THR A 117 -5.27 3.31 5.48
N ARG A 118 -4.93 4.32 4.70
CA ARG A 118 -4.91 4.25 3.23
C ARG A 118 -3.56 4.72 2.73
N ASP A 119 -2.86 3.84 2.02
CA ASP A 119 -1.61 4.15 1.36
C ASP A 119 -1.90 4.48 -0.11
N MET A 120 -1.49 5.67 -0.54
CA MET A 120 -1.60 6.13 -1.91
C MET A 120 -0.22 6.24 -2.54
N MET A 121 -0.06 5.64 -3.70
CA MET A 121 1.21 5.66 -4.45
C MET A 121 1.24 6.85 -5.41
N ILE A 122 2.35 7.58 -5.40
CA ILE A 122 2.64 8.70 -6.29
C ILE A 122 3.77 8.25 -7.21
N MET A 123 3.42 7.86 -8.44
CA MET A 123 4.37 7.30 -9.40
C MET A 123 4.03 7.67 -10.84
N TYR A 124 2.76 7.58 -11.23
CA TYR A 124 2.29 7.76 -12.60
C TYR A 124 1.77 9.18 -12.87
N ASP A 125 2.19 9.76 -13.99
CA ASP A 125 1.67 11.01 -14.55
C ASP A 125 1.46 10.83 -16.07
N ASP A 126 0.23 11.01 -16.55
CA ASP A 126 -0.12 10.83 -17.95
C ASP A 126 0.51 11.91 -18.86
N LYS A 127 0.93 13.04 -18.28
CA LYS A 127 1.48 14.19 -19.01
C LYS A 127 2.97 14.06 -19.30
N THR A 128 3.69 13.17 -18.63
CA THR A 128 5.13 12.95 -18.89
C THR A 128 5.33 11.94 -20.01
N GLU A 129 6.44 12.00 -20.74
CA GLU A 129 6.67 11.12 -21.90
C GLU A 129 6.70 9.63 -21.53
N ASN A 130 7.37 9.31 -20.41
CA ASN A 130 7.56 7.95 -19.92
C ASN A 130 6.52 7.49 -18.89
N GLY A 131 5.56 8.35 -18.55
CA GLY A 131 4.53 8.10 -17.55
C GLY A 131 4.98 8.26 -16.10
N LEU A 132 6.25 8.60 -15.83
CA LEU A 132 6.75 8.79 -14.47
C LEU A 132 6.56 10.23 -14.01
N VAL A 133 6.06 10.42 -12.79
CA VAL A 133 5.98 11.74 -12.14
C VAL A 133 7.36 12.25 -11.71
N PHE A 134 8.26 11.34 -11.31
CA PHE A 134 9.65 11.61 -10.96
C PHE A 134 10.58 11.17 -12.10
N ASP A 135 10.47 11.85 -13.24
CA ASP A 135 11.08 11.46 -14.53
C ASP A 135 12.59 11.73 -14.65
N LYS A 136 13.11 12.72 -13.90
CA LYS A 136 14.53 13.13 -13.92
C LYS A 136 15.11 13.14 -12.52
N ALA A 137 16.41 12.84 -12.42
CA ALA A 137 17.16 13.01 -11.18
C ALA A 137 17.21 14.48 -10.75
N GLY A 138 17.23 14.74 -9.45
CA GLY A 138 17.24 16.08 -8.88
C GLY A 138 16.39 16.21 -7.63
N TYR A 139 15.98 17.43 -7.33
CA TYR A 139 15.14 17.74 -6.17
C TYR A 139 13.76 18.17 -6.62
N TYR A 140 12.75 17.56 -6.02
CA TYR A 140 11.34 17.87 -6.19
C TYR A 140 10.82 18.39 -4.87
N ASN A 141 9.94 19.37 -4.93
CA ASN A 141 9.16 19.76 -3.78
C ASN A 141 7.76 19.16 -3.89
N LEU A 142 7.29 18.57 -2.80
CA LEU A 142 5.97 17.97 -2.67
C LEU A 142 5.23 18.64 -1.52
N ARG A 143 3.92 18.84 -1.67
CA ARG A 143 3.01 19.20 -0.58
C ARG A 143 1.75 18.36 -0.74
N ALA A 144 1.40 17.63 0.31
CA ALA A 144 0.14 16.90 0.42
C ALA A 144 -0.76 17.60 1.44
N GLU A 145 -2.01 17.86 1.05
CA GLU A 145 -3.10 18.29 1.90
C GLU A 145 -4.19 17.21 1.88
N VAL A 146 -4.60 16.73 3.04
CA VAL A 146 -5.61 15.68 3.19
C VAL A 146 -6.73 16.18 4.09
N LYS A 147 -7.96 15.92 3.67
CA LYS A 147 -9.18 16.35 4.37
C LYS A 147 -9.99 15.13 4.80
N VAL A 148 -10.59 15.23 5.98
CA VAL A 148 -11.55 14.27 6.50
C VAL A 148 -12.73 15.05 7.07
N PHE A 149 -13.93 14.77 6.56
CA PHE A 149 -15.14 15.39 7.10
C PHE A 149 -15.65 14.59 8.30
N LEU A 150 -16.01 15.32 9.36
CA LEU A 150 -16.64 14.82 10.57
C LEU A 150 -18.11 15.26 10.63
N PRO A 151 -19.05 14.46 10.08
CA PRO A 151 -20.47 14.80 10.01
C PRO A 151 -21.10 15.20 11.34
N LYS A 152 -20.68 14.57 12.44
CA LYS A 152 -21.27 14.79 13.77
C LYS A 152 -21.13 16.24 14.27
N ASN A 153 -20.03 16.90 13.90
CA ASN A 153 -19.71 18.26 14.37
C ASN A 153 -19.67 19.28 13.22
N ASP A 154 -20.02 18.87 12.00
CA ASP A 154 -19.90 19.68 10.77
C ASP A 154 -18.51 20.33 10.62
N GLN A 155 -17.47 19.54 10.87
CA GLN A 155 -16.08 20.00 10.88
C GLN A 155 -15.22 19.21 9.90
N MET A 156 -14.19 19.84 9.37
CA MET A 156 -13.13 19.16 8.62
C MET A 156 -11.83 19.15 9.41
N LEU A 157 -11.23 17.96 9.52
CA LEU A 157 -9.80 17.84 9.83
C LEU A 157 -9.02 18.04 8.53
N VAL A 158 -8.01 18.91 8.58
CA VAL A 158 -7.12 19.16 7.45
C VAL A 158 -5.70 18.96 7.91
N ALA A 159 -5.03 17.94 7.36
CA ALA A 159 -3.61 17.70 7.56
C ALA A 159 -2.85 18.23 6.33
N ASP A 160 -2.01 19.23 6.55
CA ASP A 160 -1.12 19.78 5.53
C ASP A 160 0.32 19.50 5.90
N THR A 161 1.00 18.78 5.03
CA THR A 161 2.41 18.40 5.21
C THR A 161 3.37 19.59 5.06
N GLY A 162 2.89 20.71 4.52
CA GLY A 162 3.74 21.82 4.08
C GLY A 162 4.63 21.41 2.90
N LEU A 163 5.57 22.28 2.53
CA LEU A 163 6.53 21.97 1.48
C LEU A 163 7.61 21.02 2.02
N MET A 164 7.74 19.85 1.42
CA MET A 164 8.84 18.91 1.67
C MET A 164 9.66 18.68 0.41
N THR A 165 10.91 18.24 0.56
CA THR A 165 11.79 17.94 -0.56
C THR A 165 11.99 16.44 -0.71
N ILE A 166 11.76 15.94 -1.93
CA ILE A 166 12.07 14.56 -2.34
C ILE A 166 13.32 14.61 -3.21
N ARG A 167 14.32 13.79 -2.87
CA ARG A 167 15.55 13.63 -3.64
C ARG A 167 15.43 12.44 -4.58
N VAL A 168 15.52 12.70 -5.88
CA VAL A 168 15.51 11.67 -6.92
C VAL A 168 16.93 11.42 -7.39
N LEU A 169 17.43 10.22 -7.15
CA LEU A 169 18.77 9.81 -7.54
C LEU A 169 18.81 9.36 -9.00
N ALA A 170 19.92 9.66 -9.67
CA ALA A 170 20.19 9.11 -11.00
C ALA A 170 20.51 7.61 -10.86
N PRO A 171 19.94 6.75 -11.72
CA PRO A 171 20.25 5.34 -11.68
C PRO A 171 21.70 5.10 -12.15
N SER A 172 22.38 4.15 -11.52
CA SER A 172 23.59 3.51 -12.05
C SER A 172 23.32 2.80 -13.38
N ILE A 173 24.37 2.37 -14.08
CA ILE A 173 24.23 1.68 -15.38
C ILE A 173 23.34 0.44 -15.29
N GLY A 174 23.50 -0.37 -14.22
CA GLY A 174 22.68 -1.56 -13.99
C GLY A 174 21.22 -1.23 -13.66
N GLU A 175 21.00 -0.26 -12.77
CA GLU A 175 19.66 0.20 -12.39
C GLU A 175 18.92 0.80 -13.59
N LYS A 176 19.62 1.55 -14.43
CA LYS A 176 19.05 2.14 -15.64
C LYS A 176 18.48 1.06 -16.56
N LYS A 177 19.24 -0.03 -16.79
CA LYS A 177 18.76 -1.16 -17.61
C LYS A 177 17.49 -1.80 -17.02
N SER A 178 17.40 -1.91 -15.70
CA SER A 178 16.20 -2.44 -15.04
C SER A 178 15.00 -1.51 -15.19
N LEU A 179 15.19 -0.20 -15.03
CA LEU A 179 14.13 0.80 -15.14
C LEU A 179 13.65 0.97 -16.58
N ASP A 180 14.55 0.87 -17.55
CA ASP A 180 14.21 0.97 -18.97
C ASP A 180 13.33 -0.22 -19.42
N MET A 181 13.36 -1.37 -18.73
CA MET A 181 12.41 -2.49 -18.99
C MET A 181 10.98 -2.18 -18.53
N LEU A 182 10.80 -1.23 -17.61
CA LEU A 182 9.51 -0.81 -17.07
C LEU A 182 9.15 0.62 -17.48
N SER A 183 9.88 1.20 -18.44
CA SER A 183 9.58 2.53 -18.95
C SER A 183 8.46 2.48 -19.98
N GLY A 184 7.38 3.21 -19.72
CA GLY A 184 6.22 3.29 -20.61
C GLY A 184 4.96 3.64 -19.82
N LYS A 185 4.12 4.52 -20.39
CA LYS A 185 2.92 5.03 -19.70
C LYS A 185 2.02 3.91 -19.18
N GLU A 186 1.77 2.90 -20.01
CA GLU A 186 0.90 1.77 -19.65
C GLU A 186 1.50 0.90 -18.54
N LEU A 187 2.81 0.64 -18.60
CA LEU A 187 3.54 -0.13 -17.58
C LEU A 187 3.52 0.60 -16.24
N VAL A 188 3.87 1.89 -16.23
CA VAL A 188 3.91 2.71 -15.00
C VAL A 188 2.51 2.87 -14.42
N ARG A 189 1.49 3.06 -15.25
CA ARG A 189 0.09 3.09 -14.82
C ARG A 189 -0.31 1.76 -14.17
N SER A 190 0.04 0.63 -14.79
CA SER A 190 -0.27 -0.71 -14.29
C SER A 190 0.44 -1.03 -12.96
N LEU A 191 1.68 -0.56 -12.79
CA LEU A 191 2.37 -0.60 -11.50
C LEU A 191 1.60 0.21 -10.46
N GLN A 192 1.14 1.41 -10.83
CA GLN A 192 0.41 2.29 -9.92
C GLN A 192 -0.93 1.70 -9.46
N THR A 193 -1.73 1.21 -10.39
CA THR A 193 -3.04 0.63 -10.12
C THR A 193 -2.94 -0.75 -9.47
N GLY A 194 -1.78 -1.42 -9.58
CA GLY A 194 -1.60 -2.79 -9.12
C GLY A 194 -2.39 -3.78 -9.97
N ASN A 195 -2.53 -3.51 -11.26
CA ASN A 195 -3.18 -4.41 -12.21
C ASN A 195 -2.47 -4.38 -13.57
N ALA A 196 -2.01 -5.54 -14.05
CA ALA A 196 -1.51 -5.69 -15.42
C ALA A 196 -2.69 -5.81 -16.40
N GLU A 197 -3.12 -4.67 -16.96
CA GLU A 197 -4.35 -4.58 -17.76
C GLU A 197 -4.31 -5.36 -19.09
N THR A 198 -3.12 -5.67 -19.61
CA THR A 198 -2.94 -6.41 -20.88
C THR A 198 -1.93 -7.54 -20.76
N SER A 199 -1.97 -8.49 -21.69
CA SER A 199 -1.00 -9.58 -21.79
C SER A 199 0.43 -9.07 -21.99
N GLU A 200 0.61 -8.01 -22.76
CA GLU A 200 1.90 -7.39 -23.05
C GLU A 200 2.51 -6.80 -21.78
N VAL A 201 1.70 -6.11 -20.97
CA VAL A 201 2.10 -5.59 -19.65
C VAL A 201 2.47 -6.73 -18.70
N ALA A 202 1.63 -7.77 -18.62
CA ALA A 202 1.91 -8.93 -17.78
C ALA A 202 3.22 -9.63 -18.19
N HIS A 203 3.46 -9.83 -19.49
CA HIS A 203 4.72 -10.38 -19.99
C HIS A 203 5.93 -9.50 -19.66
N ALA A 204 5.80 -8.17 -19.77
CA ALA A 204 6.87 -7.25 -19.39
C ALA A 204 7.21 -7.34 -17.89
N PHE A 205 6.20 -7.45 -17.02
CA PHE A 205 6.41 -7.62 -15.57
C PHE A 205 7.05 -8.96 -15.23
N GLN A 206 6.62 -10.04 -15.87
CA GLN A 206 7.26 -11.35 -15.68
C GLN A 206 8.74 -11.31 -16.09
N ASN A 207 9.03 -10.79 -17.28
CA ASN A 207 10.40 -10.65 -17.78
C ASN A 207 11.27 -9.79 -16.85
N TYR A 208 10.72 -8.71 -16.29
CA TYR A 208 11.41 -7.89 -15.30
C TYR A 208 11.72 -8.68 -14.03
N MET A 209 10.75 -9.41 -13.48
CA MET A 209 10.95 -10.19 -12.25
C MET A 209 11.93 -11.34 -12.45
N ASP A 210 11.99 -11.93 -13.65
CA ASP A 210 12.96 -12.98 -13.99
C ASP A 210 14.38 -12.40 -14.09
N ALA A 211 14.53 -11.22 -14.72
CA ALA A 211 15.82 -10.57 -14.90
C ALA A 211 16.34 -9.86 -13.63
N TYR A 212 15.42 -9.29 -12.83
CA TYR A 212 15.71 -8.49 -11.63
C TYR A 212 14.80 -8.89 -10.47
N PRO A 213 14.92 -10.13 -9.95
CA PRO A 213 14.02 -10.65 -8.90
C PRO A 213 14.11 -9.88 -7.57
N ASN A 214 15.22 -9.18 -7.34
CA ASN A 214 15.43 -8.30 -6.18
C ASN A 214 15.43 -6.81 -6.57
N GLY A 215 14.93 -6.48 -7.76
CA GLY A 215 14.82 -5.11 -8.24
C GLY A 215 13.82 -4.31 -7.40
N PRO A 216 13.98 -2.97 -7.31
CA PRO A 216 13.13 -2.14 -6.46
C PRO A 216 11.64 -2.14 -6.85
N LEU A 217 11.34 -2.41 -8.12
CA LEU A 217 9.97 -2.47 -8.63
C LEU A 217 9.41 -3.90 -8.69
N ALA A 218 10.20 -4.93 -8.35
CA ALA A 218 9.75 -6.32 -8.38
C ALA A 218 8.52 -6.58 -7.48
N PRO A 219 8.42 -6.01 -6.26
CA PRO A 219 7.21 -6.13 -5.45
C PRO A 219 5.96 -5.59 -6.18
N LEU A 220 6.08 -4.46 -6.88
CA LEU A 220 4.95 -3.84 -7.59
C LEU A 220 4.56 -4.62 -8.84
N CYS A 221 5.53 -5.16 -9.58
CA CYS A 221 5.27 -6.08 -10.70
C CYS A 221 4.48 -7.31 -10.23
N SER A 222 4.89 -7.92 -9.12
CA SER A 222 4.22 -9.09 -8.55
C SER A 222 2.78 -8.78 -8.11
N ILE A 223 2.55 -7.63 -7.48
CA ILE A 223 1.19 -7.19 -7.13
C ILE A 223 0.34 -6.95 -8.39
N ALA A 224 0.90 -6.33 -9.43
CA ALA A 224 0.16 -6.07 -10.66
C ALA A 224 -0.21 -7.36 -11.42
N LEU A 225 0.68 -8.35 -11.41
CA LEU A 225 0.40 -9.69 -11.94
C LEU A 225 -0.69 -10.40 -11.12
N LEU A 226 -0.57 -10.37 -9.78
CA LEU A 226 -1.61 -10.88 -8.89
C LEU A 226 -2.98 -10.27 -9.22
N GLY A 227 -3.07 -8.93 -9.33
CA GLY A 227 -4.30 -8.23 -9.69
C GLY A 227 -4.89 -8.68 -11.02
N SER A 228 -4.04 -8.92 -12.02
CA SER A 228 -4.49 -9.41 -13.35
C SER A 228 -5.03 -10.83 -13.34
N TYR A 229 -4.53 -11.69 -12.43
CA TYR A 229 -4.96 -13.08 -12.30
C TYR A 229 -6.20 -13.26 -11.41
N MET A 230 -6.70 -12.20 -10.77
CA MET A 230 -7.93 -12.25 -9.97
C MET A 230 -9.21 -12.23 -10.83
N THR A 231 -9.09 -12.33 -12.15
CA THR A 231 -10.23 -12.55 -13.05
C THR A 231 -10.86 -13.91 -12.75
N ALA A 232 -12.19 -13.97 -12.68
CA ALA A 232 -12.97 -14.99 -11.98
C ALA A 232 -12.90 -16.44 -12.53
N THR A 233 -11.92 -16.79 -13.38
CA THR A 233 -11.77 -18.15 -13.89
C THR A 233 -10.90 -19.01 -12.95
N PRO A 234 -11.24 -20.30 -12.72
CA PRO A 234 -10.48 -21.14 -11.79
C PRO A 234 -8.97 -21.28 -12.07
N PRO A 235 -8.49 -21.40 -13.33
CA PRO A 235 -7.05 -21.49 -13.61
C PRO A 235 -6.28 -20.20 -13.27
N GLU A 236 -6.93 -19.05 -13.35
CA GLU A 236 -6.33 -17.75 -13.04
C GLU A 236 -6.24 -17.55 -11.52
N ASN A 237 -7.24 -18.02 -10.76
CA ASN A 237 -7.20 -18.01 -9.29
C ASN A 237 -6.04 -18.80 -8.67
N ASP A 238 -5.63 -19.93 -9.28
CA ASP A 238 -4.46 -20.69 -8.82
C ASP A 238 -3.15 -19.94 -9.05
N ARG A 239 -3.02 -19.28 -10.21
CA ARG A 239 -1.88 -18.41 -10.51
C ARG A 239 -1.84 -17.19 -9.58
N ALA A 240 -2.98 -16.57 -9.34
CA ALA A 240 -3.12 -15.47 -8.39
C ALA A 240 -2.67 -15.91 -6.98
N MET A 241 -3.15 -17.06 -6.50
CA MET A 241 -2.72 -17.61 -5.21
C MET A 241 -1.21 -17.83 -5.15
N HIS A 242 -0.61 -18.40 -6.21
CA HIS A 242 0.82 -18.61 -6.30
C HIS A 242 1.61 -17.29 -6.23
N GLU A 243 1.23 -16.29 -7.04
CA GLU A 243 1.88 -14.98 -7.07
C GLU A 243 1.79 -14.26 -5.71
N GLY A 244 0.60 -14.20 -5.11
CA GLY A 244 0.43 -13.53 -3.82
C GLY A 244 1.19 -14.21 -2.68
N LEU A 245 1.26 -15.55 -2.68
CA LEU A 245 2.06 -16.28 -1.70
C LEU A 245 3.57 -16.04 -1.90
N ASN A 246 4.05 -16.05 -3.15
CA ASN A 246 5.43 -15.71 -3.48
C ASN A 246 5.80 -14.28 -3.06
N PHE A 247 4.89 -13.33 -3.28
CA PHE A 247 5.05 -11.96 -2.82
C PHE A 247 5.28 -11.89 -1.31
N LEU A 248 4.39 -12.52 -0.52
CA LEU A 248 4.46 -12.46 0.94
C LEU A 248 5.70 -13.17 1.50
N LEU A 249 6.26 -14.14 0.79
CA LEU A 249 7.52 -14.77 1.15
C LEU A 249 8.72 -13.87 0.93
N ARG A 250 8.75 -13.17 -0.20
CA ARG A 250 9.90 -12.33 -0.59
C ARG A 250 9.87 -10.97 0.09
N TRP A 251 8.68 -10.39 0.25
CA TRP A 251 8.49 -9.04 0.77
C TRP A 251 7.41 -8.99 1.85
N PRO A 252 7.56 -9.75 2.97
CA PRO A 252 6.53 -9.83 4.02
C PRO A 252 6.20 -8.48 4.66
N ASN A 253 7.15 -7.55 4.67
CA ASN A 253 7.02 -6.22 5.30
C ASN A 253 6.76 -5.09 4.28
N HIS A 254 6.41 -5.41 3.03
CA HIS A 254 6.06 -4.37 2.05
C HIS A 254 4.78 -3.62 2.48
N LYS A 255 4.66 -2.34 2.11
CA LYS A 255 3.50 -1.50 2.47
C LYS A 255 2.15 -2.10 2.03
N ARG A 256 2.16 -2.87 0.94
CA ARG A 256 0.97 -3.55 0.38
C ARG A 256 0.79 -5.00 0.85
N SER A 257 1.58 -5.50 1.81
CA SER A 257 1.42 -6.88 2.30
C SER A 257 0.03 -7.17 2.86
N SER A 258 -0.56 -6.23 3.61
CA SER A 258 -1.90 -6.41 4.16
C SER A 258 -2.97 -6.54 3.07
N GLU A 259 -2.83 -5.77 2.00
CA GLU A 259 -3.69 -5.85 0.82
C GLU A 259 -3.55 -7.19 0.11
N VAL A 260 -2.32 -7.68 -0.06
CA VAL A 260 -2.07 -8.99 -0.68
C VAL A 260 -2.71 -10.11 0.13
N ILE A 261 -2.61 -10.08 1.47
CA ILE A 261 -3.26 -11.09 2.32
C ILE A 261 -4.80 -11.01 2.16
N PHE A 262 -5.37 -9.82 2.05
CA PHE A 262 -6.80 -9.64 1.83
C PHE A 262 -7.24 -10.22 0.47
N MET A 263 -6.47 -9.95 -0.59
CA MET A 263 -6.71 -10.50 -1.92
C MET A 263 -6.66 -12.03 -1.91
N LEU A 264 -5.64 -12.61 -1.27
CA LEU A 264 -5.51 -14.06 -1.10
C LEU A 264 -6.69 -14.68 -0.35
N ALA A 265 -7.19 -14.02 0.70
CA ALA A 265 -8.36 -14.47 1.44
C ALA A 265 -9.63 -14.45 0.58
N GLY A 266 -9.77 -13.46 -0.31
CA GLY A 266 -10.82 -13.42 -1.32
C GLY A 266 -10.74 -14.60 -2.29
N ILE A 267 -9.55 -14.92 -2.80
CA ILE A 267 -9.34 -16.06 -3.71
C ILE A 267 -9.66 -17.39 -3.00
N ALA A 268 -9.22 -17.56 -1.75
CA ALA A 268 -9.53 -18.74 -0.94
C ALA A 268 -11.06 -18.94 -0.79
N ALA A 269 -11.79 -17.86 -0.52
CA ALA A 269 -13.25 -17.89 -0.42
C ALA A 269 -13.93 -18.27 -1.75
N GLN A 270 -13.46 -17.72 -2.87
CA GLN A 270 -13.96 -18.07 -4.20
C GLN A 270 -13.73 -19.55 -4.54
N LYS A 271 -12.64 -20.14 -4.05
CA LYS A 271 -12.33 -21.57 -4.18
C LYS A 271 -13.10 -22.46 -3.21
N GLY A 272 -13.92 -21.89 -2.32
CA GLY A 272 -14.70 -22.61 -1.32
C GLY A 272 -13.93 -22.96 -0.03
N ASP A 273 -12.67 -22.55 0.11
CA ASP A 273 -11.87 -22.74 1.33
C ASP A 273 -12.14 -21.62 2.34
N MET A 274 -13.34 -21.67 2.92
CA MET A 274 -13.83 -20.66 3.86
C MET A 274 -13.04 -20.64 5.18
N ASP A 275 -12.42 -21.76 5.57
CA ASP A 275 -11.65 -21.82 6.80
C ASP A 275 -10.30 -21.10 6.63
N MET A 276 -9.61 -21.32 5.50
CA MET A 276 -8.39 -20.58 5.17
C MET A 276 -8.68 -19.09 4.96
N ALA A 277 -9.73 -18.75 4.20
CA ALA A 277 -10.13 -17.37 3.99
C ALA A 277 -10.34 -16.64 5.33
N ARG A 278 -11.12 -17.23 6.23
CA ARG A 278 -11.35 -16.69 7.58
C ARG A 278 -10.07 -16.54 8.39
N ALA A 279 -9.21 -17.56 8.38
CA ALA A 279 -7.94 -17.55 9.10
C ALA A 279 -7.06 -16.35 8.72
N TRP A 280 -6.96 -16.04 7.43
CA TRP A 280 -6.20 -14.88 6.95
C TRP A 280 -6.86 -13.54 7.25
N PHE A 281 -8.19 -13.48 7.27
CA PHE A 281 -8.91 -12.30 7.78
C PHE A 281 -8.64 -12.05 9.26
N PHE A 282 -8.67 -13.10 10.11
CA PHE A 282 -8.35 -12.97 11.53
C PHE A 282 -6.90 -12.54 11.75
N TYR A 283 -5.97 -13.12 11.00
CA TYR A 283 -4.56 -12.71 11.02
C TYR A 283 -4.43 -11.22 10.74
N LEU A 284 -5.04 -10.76 9.64
CA LEU A 284 -5.03 -9.35 9.25
C LEU A 284 -5.64 -8.43 10.32
N GLN A 285 -6.77 -8.81 10.91
CA GLN A 285 -7.39 -8.01 11.96
C GLN A 285 -6.48 -7.84 13.19
N ASP A 286 -5.76 -8.88 13.56
CA ASP A 286 -4.89 -8.86 14.73
C ASP A 286 -3.55 -8.15 14.45
N THR A 287 -3.02 -8.23 13.22
CA THR A 287 -1.69 -7.68 12.88
C THR A 287 -1.73 -6.31 12.21
N ASP A 288 -2.80 -6.00 11.49
CA ASP A 288 -3.05 -4.70 10.86
C ASP A 288 -4.57 -4.40 10.83
N PRO A 289 -5.17 -4.11 11.99
CA PRO A 289 -6.59 -3.76 12.09
C PRO A 289 -6.96 -2.49 11.32
N THR A 290 -5.97 -1.73 10.84
CA THR A 290 -6.18 -0.48 10.11
C THR A 290 -6.23 -0.67 8.61
N CYS A 291 -5.96 -1.88 8.11
CA CYS A 291 -6.05 -2.20 6.69
C CYS A 291 -7.43 -1.79 6.13
N PRO A 292 -7.46 -1.02 5.03
CA PRO A 292 -8.68 -0.35 4.58
C PRO A 292 -9.76 -1.34 4.15
N TYR A 293 -9.39 -2.58 3.84
CA TYR A 293 -10.29 -3.64 3.41
C TYR A 293 -10.95 -4.41 4.57
N ILE A 294 -10.48 -4.25 5.81
CA ILE A 294 -11.06 -4.90 7.01
C ILE A 294 -12.17 -4.02 7.62
N ASN A 295 -13.07 -3.54 6.78
CA ASN A 295 -14.20 -2.72 7.21
C ASN A 295 -15.51 -3.49 7.03
N LYS A 296 -16.53 -3.17 7.85
CA LYS A 296 -17.83 -3.86 7.84
C LYS A 296 -18.64 -3.61 6.55
N ASP A 297 -18.32 -2.54 5.83
CA ASP A 297 -19.04 -2.10 4.64
C ASP A 297 -18.48 -2.78 3.37
N ASN A 298 -17.30 -3.40 3.47
CA ASN A 298 -16.71 -4.25 2.44
C ASN A 298 -17.45 -5.60 2.43
N THR A 299 -18.09 -5.94 1.31
CA THR A 299 -18.91 -7.14 1.17
C THR A 299 -18.15 -8.44 1.42
N VAL A 300 -16.88 -8.51 1.01
CA VAL A 300 -16.01 -9.68 1.22
C VAL A 300 -15.68 -9.82 2.70
N ALA A 301 -15.24 -8.74 3.35
CA ALA A 301 -14.97 -8.73 4.78
C ALA A 301 -16.25 -9.01 5.61
N TYR A 302 -17.39 -8.49 5.17
CA TYR A 302 -18.67 -8.76 5.82
C TYR A 302 -19.04 -10.23 5.74
N GLY A 303 -19.00 -10.84 4.55
CA GLY A 303 -19.33 -12.25 4.36
C GLY A 303 -18.38 -13.21 5.10
N LEU A 304 -17.10 -12.86 5.20
CA LEU A 304 -16.09 -13.73 5.82
C LEU A 304 -15.99 -13.56 7.33
N PHE A 305 -16.27 -12.36 7.85
CA PHE A 305 -16.00 -12.03 9.25
C PHE A 305 -17.23 -11.44 9.97
N TYR A 306 -17.71 -10.27 9.55
CA TYR A 306 -18.72 -9.52 10.33
C TYR A 306 -20.12 -10.16 10.32
N GLY A 307 -20.46 -10.96 9.31
CA GLY A 307 -21.70 -11.72 9.24
C GLY A 307 -21.70 -13.04 10.03
N CYS A 308 -20.56 -13.44 10.61
CA CYS A 308 -20.36 -14.74 11.26
C CYS A 308 -20.08 -14.61 12.78
N VAL A 309 -21.06 -14.10 13.54
CA VAL A 309 -20.88 -13.57 14.92
C VAL A 309 -21.06 -14.59 16.07
N PRO A 310 -20.52 -15.83 16.02
CA PRO A 310 -20.06 -16.37 17.31
C PRO A 310 -18.66 -17.00 17.32
N LYS A 311 -18.03 -17.30 16.17
CA LYS A 311 -16.76 -18.04 16.16
C LYS A 311 -15.50 -17.16 16.13
N GLY A 312 -15.65 -15.87 15.80
CA GLY A 312 -14.50 -14.98 15.61
C GLY A 312 -13.93 -14.33 16.87
N GLN A 313 -14.69 -14.26 17.96
CA GLN A 313 -14.31 -13.46 19.14
C GLN A 313 -13.36 -14.18 20.13
N THR A 314 -13.07 -15.47 19.96
CA THR A 314 -12.24 -16.25 20.90
C THR A 314 -10.90 -16.71 20.32
N ARG A 315 -10.59 -16.39 19.06
CA ARG A 315 -9.44 -16.94 18.35
C ARG A 315 -8.40 -15.85 18.06
N ARG A 316 -7.11 -16.20 18.14
CA ARG A 316 -5.96 -15.27 18.00
C ARG A 316 -5.11 -15.61 16.80
N TRP A 317 -4.41 -14.63 16.21
CA TRP A 317 -3.58 -14.77 15.02
C TRP A 317 -2.54 -15.89 15.07
N TYR A 318 -1.99 -16.19 16.27
CA TYR A 318 -0.99 -17.24 16.45
C TYR A 318 -1.57 -18.67 16.38
N GLN A 319 -2.90 -18.81 16.29
CA GLN A 319 -3.59 -20.10 16.20
C GLN A 319 -3.86 -20.53 14.74
N TYR A 320 -3.46 -19.71 13.76
CA TYR A 320 -3.74 -19.94 12.34
C TYR A 320 -2.46 -20.20 11.54
N THR A 321 -2.58 -21.05 10.52
CA THR A 321 -1.55 -21.22 9.49
C THR A 321 -1.41 -19.90 8.74
N LYS A 322 -0.21 -19.33 8.74
CA LYS A 322 0.04 -18.03 8.12
C LYS A 322 0.12 -18.21 6.61
N PRO A 323 -0.18 -17.18 5.81
CA PRO A 323 -0.11 -17.28 4.35
C PRO A 323 1.23 -17.86 3.87
N TRP A 324 2.34 -17.38 4.43
CA TRP A 324 3.68 -17.87 4.08
C TRP A 324 4.00 -19.29 4.60
N ASP A 325 3.20 -19.88 5.49
CA ASP A 325 3.42 -21.27 5.93
C ASP A 325 2.97 -22.26 4.85
N PHE A 326 2.09 -21.84 3.92
CA PHE A 326 1.70 -22.64 2.75
C PHE A 326 2.77 -22.68 1.64
N SER A 327 3.80 -21.84 1.75
CA SER A 327 4.91 -21.80 0.78
C SER A 327 5.75 -23.07 0.74
N ALA A 328 5.84 -23.80 1.85
CA ALA A 328 6.55 -25.06 1.90
C ALA A 328 5.87 -26.14 1.03
N ALA A 329 4.55 -26.05 0.83
CA ALA A 329 3.80 -26.97 -0.02
C ALA A 329 3.89 -26.63 -1.52
N ILE A 330 4.28 -25.39 -1.85
CA ILE A 330 4.43 -24.90 -3.24
C ILE A 330 5.84 -25.22 -3.80
N ARG A 331 6.79 -25.60 -2.94
CA ARG A 331 8.15 -26.02 -3.34
C ARG A 331 8.26 -27.50 -3.71
N GLN A 332 7.16 -28.25 -3.75
CA GLN A 332 7.08 -29.65 -4.20
C GLN A 332 6.40 -29.73 -5.57
#